data_AF-A0A117I0L8-F1
#
_entry.id   AF-A0A117I0L8-F1
#
_cell.length_a   1.000
_cell.length_b   1.000
_cell.length_c   1.000
_cell.angle_alpha   90.00
_cell.angle_beta   90.00
_cell.angle_gamma   90.00
#
_symmetry.space_group_name_H-M   'P 1'
#
loop_
_entity.id
_entity.type
_entity.pdbx_description
1 polymer ?
#
loop_
_entity_poly.entity_id
_entity_poly.type
_entity_poly.pdbx_seq_one_letter_code
_entity_poly.pdbx_strand_id
1 'polypeptide(L)'
;MKKIILTLCMLPLLIWVQGCAPATYEIEGYTASSINPDIPVPSNAKLIKVITDSGNRNIKEGVMYELKHIGGEQGLYPPMDYFQKLADTGWVELEEERMGHIHFLKKDTTVIAIEIREDTFEIYEMIKGTVF
;
A
#
# COMPACT_ATOMS: atom_id res chain seq x y z
N MET A 1 2.60 -56.45 21.45
CA MET A 1 2.13 -55.14 21.96
C MET A 1 3.16 -53.99 21.88
N LYS A 2 4.35 -54.17 21.28
CA LYS A 2 5.40 -53.13 21.20
C LYS A 2 5.39 -52.26 19.94
N LYS A 3 4.65 -52.66 18.89
CA LYS A 3 4.65 -51.98 17.58
C LYS A 3 3.51 -50.96 17.38
N ILE A 4 2.44 -51.03 18.17
CA ILE A 4 1.28 -50.12 18.08
C ILE A 4 1.53 -48.83 18.87
N ILE A 5 2.36 -48.89 19.92
CA ILE A 5 2.69 -47.73 20.76
C ILE A 5 3.55 -46.71 20.00
N LEU A 6 4.41 -47.17 19.08
CA LEU A 6 5.28 -46.26 18.31
C LEU A 6 4.50 -45.45 17.26
N THR A 7 3.39 -45.99 16.74
CA THR A 7 2.56 -45.31 15.73
C THR A 7 1.67 -44.24 16.36
N LEU A 8 1.28 -44.40 17.62
CA LEU A 8 0.39 -43.47 18.33
C LEU A 8 1.11 -42.19 18.82
N CYS A 9 2.44 -42.24 19.00
CA CYS A 9 3.25 -41.08 19.40
C CYS A 9 3.62 -40.12 18.26
N MET A 10 3.43 -40.50 16.98
CA MET A 10 3.68 -39.63 15.82
C MET A 10 2.46 -38.79 15.39
N LEU A 11 1.26 -39.17 15.85
CA LEU A 11 0.01 -38.52 15.44
C LEU A 11 -0.22 -37.08 15.97
N PRO A 12 0.34 -36.63 17.12
CA PRO A 12 0.09 -35.27 17.60
C PRO A 12 0.97 -34.18 16.94
N LEU A 13 1.92 -34.55 16.06
CA LEU A 13 2.78 -33.57 15.37
C LEU A 13 2.09 -32.84 14.20
N LEU A 14 0.91 -33.28 13.76
CA LEU A 14 0.21 -32.72 12.60
C LEU A 14 -0.77 -31.58 12.94
N ILE A 15 -0.94 -31.21 14.22
CA ILE A 15 -1.99 -30.26 14.66
C ILE A 15 -1.48 -28.80 14.79
N TRP A 16 -0.21 -28.52 14.48
CA TRP A 16 0.40 -27.20 14.71
C TRP A 16 0.67 -26.38 13.44
N VAL A 17 -0.03 -26.69 12.34
CA VAL A 17 0.01 -25.86 11.12
C VAL A 17 -1.27 -25.02 11.01
N GLN A 18 -1.69 -24.37 12.10
CA GLN A 18 -2.55 -23.21 11.99
C GLN A 18 -1.64 -22.02 11.73
N GLY A 19 -1.27 -21.83 10.46
CA GLY A 19 -0.71 -20.56 10.03
C GLY A 19 -1.77 -19.50 10.33
N CYS A 20 -1.45 -18.52 11.19
CA CYS A 20 -2.23 -17.29 11.23
C CYS A 20 -2.27 -16.78 9.79
N ALA A 21 -3.45 -16.80 9.17
CA ALA A 21 -3.63 -16.07 7.93
C ALA A 21 -3.32 -14.60 8.28
N PRO A 22 -2.34 -13.97 7.62
CA PRO A 22 -2.12 -12.55 7.83
C PRO A 22 -3.44 -11.84 7.50
N ALA A 23 -3.84 -10.90 8.37
CA ALA A 23 -5.01 -10.10 8.08
C ALA A 23 -4.76 -9.38 6.75
N THR A 24 -5.67 -9.54 5.81
CA THR A 24 -5.56 -8.95 4.47
C THR A 24 -6.30 -7.62 4.48
N TYR A 25 -5.78 -6.64 3.74
CA TYR A 25 -6.52 -5.41 3.51
C TYR A 25 -7.64 -5.67 2.50
N GLU A 26 -8.70 -4.88 2.59
CA GLU A 26 -9.84 -4.94 1.67
C GLU A 26 -10.08 -3.56 1.06
N ILE A 27 -10.37 -3.51 -0.23
CA ILE A 27 -10.76 -2.30 -0.94
C ILE A 27 -12.23 -2.45 -1.36
N GLU A 28 -13.12 -1.66 -0.75
CA GLU A 28 -14.58 -1.72 -1.00
C GLU A 28 -15.01 -0.95 -2.26
N GLY A 29 -14.13 -0.12 -2.79
CA GLY A 29 -14.42 0.80 -3.89
C GLY A 29 -13.40 1.93 -3.95
N TYR A 30 -13.65 2.92 -4.81
CA TYR A 30 -12.76 4.06 -4.97
C TYR A 30 -13.53 5.38 -4.95
N THR A 31 -12.94 6.37 -4.30
CA THR A 31 -13.36 7.78 -4.30
C THR A 31 -12.21 8.67 -4.78
N ALA A 32 -12.49 9.95 -5.01
CA ALA A 32 -11.48 10.94 -5.35
C ALA A 32 -10.60 11.28 -4.12
N SER A 33 -9.30 11.46 -4.33
CA SER A 33 -8.40 11.99 -3.30
C SER A 33 -8.74 13.44 -2.93
N SER A 34 -8.46 13.83 -1.69
CA SER A 34 -8.67 15.19 -1.19
C SER A 34 -7.76 16.25 -1.84
N ILE A 35 -6.61 15.86 -2.40
CA ILE A 35 -5.65 16.79 -3.02
C ILE A 35 -5.76 16.85 -4.54
N ASN A 36 -6.25 15.78 -5.18
CA ASN A 36 -6.37 15.70 -6.64
C ASN A 36 -7.46 14.69 -7.02
N PRO A 37 -8.54 15.11 -7.71
CA PRO A 37 -9.68 14.24 -8.00
C PRO A 37 -9.37 13.11 -8.99
N ASP A 38 -8.27 13.20 -9.74
CA ASP A 38 -7.85 12.16 -10.68
C ASP A 38 -7.10 11.00 -10.01
N ILE A 39 -6.79 11.12 -8.71
CA ILE A 39 -6.16 10.08 -7.92
C ILE A 39 -7.27 9.24 -7.25
N PRO A 40 -7.50 7.99 -7.68
CA PRO A 40 -8.41 7.09 -7.00
C PRO A 40 -7.85 6.74 -5.61
N VAL A 41 -8.70 6.74 -4.60
CA VAL A 41 -8.37 6.35 -3.21
C VAL A 41 -9.40 5.34 -2.74
N PRO A 42 -9.02 4.24 -2.05
CA PRO A 42 -9.98 3.29 -1.50
C PRO A 42 -11.07 3.99 -0.69
N SER A 43 -12.34 3.70 -0.97
CA SER A 43 -13.49 4.40 -0.36
C SER A 43 -13.63 4.16 1.15
N ASN A 44 -13.11 3.04 1.63
CA ASN A 44 -13.03 2.68 3.04
C ASN A 44 -11.74 3.18 3.72
N ALA A 45 -10.85 3.86 3.01
CA ALA A 45 -9.69 4.50 3.62
C ALA A 45 -10.10 5.77 4.36
N LYS A 46 -9.64 5.91 5.59
CA LYS A 46 -9.93 7.06 6.44
C LYS A 46 -8.89 8.15 6.21
N LEU A 47 -9.33 9.35 5.84
CA LEU A 47 -8.46 10.52 5.77
C LEU A 47 -7.92 10.86 7.16
N ILE A 48 -6.59 10.89 7.31
CA ILE A 48 -5.92 11.23 8.56
C ILE A 48 -5.50 12.71 8.58
N LYS A 49 -4.81 13.17 7.52
CA LYS A 49 -4.37 14.57 7.40
C LYS A 49 -4.07 14.95 5.95
N VAL A 50 -4.21 16.24 5.65
CA VAL A 50 -3.64 16.89 4.47
C VAL A 50 -2.33 17.56 4.87
N ILE A 51 -1.30 17.40 4.05
CA ILE A 51 0.08 17.85 4.29
C ILE A 51 0.34 19.03 3.34
N THR A 52 0.27 20.25 3.86
CA THR A 52 0.50 21.48 3.07
C THR A 52 1.93 22.02 3.22
N ASP A 53 2.67 21.57 4.23
CA ASP A 53 4.08 21.88 4.44
C ASP A 53 4.82 20.58 4.75
N SER A 54 5.52 20.05 3.76
CA SER A 54 6.30 18.82 3.86
C SER A 54 7.76 19.08 4.27
N GLY A 55 8.20 20.33 4.31
CA GLY A 55 9.63 20.69 4.38
C GLY A 55 10.45 20.31 3.13
N ASN A 56 9.85 19.67 2.13
CA ASN A 56 10.50 19.27 0.88
C ASN A 56 10.08 20.21 -0.25
N ARG A 57 11.05 20.91 -0.86
CA ARG A 57 10.83 21.89 -1.94
C ARG A 57 10.28 21.28 -3.23
N ASN A 58 10.30 19.96 -3.39
CA ASN A 58 9.78 19.28 -4.58
C ASN A 58 8.32 18.82 -4.40
N ILE A 59 7.76 18.92 -3.19
CA ILE A 59 6.38 18.51 -2.88
C ILE A 59 5.48 19.74 -2.87
N LYS A 60 4.39 19.69 -3.62
CA LYS A 60 3.35 20.74 -3.64
C LYS A 60 2.42 20.59 -2.43
N GLU A 61 1.86 19.40 -2.28
CA GLU A 61 0.95 19.04 -1.19
C GLU A 61 0.91 17.51 -1.07
N GLY A 62 0.44 17.00 0.07
CA GLY A 62 0.27 15.58 0.29
C GLY A 62 -0.96 15.25 1.12
N VAL A 63 -1.23 13.97 1.26
CA VAL A 63 -2.34 13.45 2.05
C VAL A 63 -1.98 12.10 2.62
N MET A 64 -2.38 11.85 3.87
CA MET A 64 -2.24 10.56 4.53
C MET A 64 -3.62 9.95 4.75
N TYR A 65 -3.74 8.66 4.40
CA TYR A 65 -4.91 7.83 4.67
C TYR A 65 -4.53 6.62 5.52
N GLU A 66 -5.49 6.15 6.31
CA GLU A 66 -5.44 4.88 7.03
C GLU A 66 -6.32 3.85 6.31
N LEU A 67 -5.75 2.69 6.00
CA LEU A 67 -6.49 1.52 5.52
C LEU A 67 -5.91 0.31 6.22
N LYS A 68 -6.72 -0.35 7.05
CA LYS A 68 -6.27 -1.50 7.85
C LYS A 68 -5.62 -2.57 7.00
N HIS A 69 -4.48 -3.07 7.47
CA HIS A 69 -3.65 -4.12 6.90
C HIS A 69 -3.00 -3.78 5.55
N ILE A 70 -3.16 -2.54 5.04
CA ILE A 70 -2.44 -2.12 3.84
C ILE A 70 -0.93 -2.11 4.12
N GLY A 71 -0.12 -2.43 3.12
CA GLY A 71 1.33 -2.52 3.29
C GLY A 71 1.82 -3.77 4.03
N GLY A 72 0.93 -4.50 4.70
CA GLY A 72 1.28 -5.62 5.59
C GLY A 72 2.27 -5.22 6.70
N GLU A 73 2.84 -6.21 7.38
CA GLU A 73 3.81 -5.97 8.45
C GLU A 73 4.99 -5.14 7.93
N GLN A 74 5.30 -4.05 8.64
CA GLN A 74 6.39 -3.12 8.31
C GLN A 74 6.26 -2.39 6.96
N GLY A 75 5.10 -2.44 6.28
CA GLY A 75 4.92 -1.78 4.98
C GLY A 75 5.65 -2.46 3.81
N LEU A 76 6.02 -3.73 3.97
CA LEU A 76 6.83 -4.48 3.00
C LEU A 76 6.03 -5.06 1.82
N TYR A 77 4.71 -4.98 1.86
CA TYR A 77 3.81 -5.63 0.89
C TYR A 77 3.00 -4.56 0.13
N PRO A 78 3.48 -4.12 -1.05
CA PRO A 78 2.77 -3.11 -1.81
C PRO A 78 1.41 -3.66 -2.29
N PRO A 79 0.32 -2.89 -2.16
CA PRO A 79 -1.03 -3.32 -2.55
C PRO A 79 -1.19 -3.35 -4.07
N MET A 80 -0.96 -4.51 -4.69
CA MET A 80 -0.90 -4.64 -6.16
C MET A 80 -2.21 -4.26 -6.87
N ASP A 81 -3.35 -4.55 -6.27
CA ASP A 81 -4.68 -4.18 -6.79
C ASP A 81 -4.88 -2.65 -6.82
N TYR A 82 -4.33 -1.92 -5.85
CA TYR A 82 -4.35 -0.46 -5.83
C TYR A 82 -3.47 0.14 -6.95
N PHE A 83 -2.25 -0.39 -7.14
CA PHE A 83 -1.38 0.05 -8.23
C PHE A 83 -1.96 -0.30 -9.61
N GLN A 84 -2.63 -1.45 -9.73
CA GLN A 84 -3.37 -1.79 -10.95
C GLN A 84 -4.50 -0.78 -11.20
N LYS A 85 -5.25 -0.36 -10.18
CA LYS A 85 -6.29 0.67 -10.34
C LYS A 85 -5.71 2.00 -10.81
N LEU A 86 -4.56 2.40 -10.29
CA LEU A 86 -3.85 3.60 -10.74
C LEU A 86 -3.50 3.46 -12.23
N ALA A 87 -2.94 2.33 -12.67
CA ALA A 87 -2.68 2.04 -14.08
C ALA A 87 -3.94 2.11 -14.96
N ASP A 88 -5.03 1.47 -14.52
CA ASP A 88 -6.32 1.46 -15.24
C ASP A 88 -6.94 2.87 -15.37
N THR A 89 -6.54 3.81 -14.50
CA THR A 89 -7.01 5.20 -14.51
C THR A 89 -6.01 6.17 -15.18
N GLY A 90 -4.97 5.63 -15.82
CA GLY A 90 -4.01 6.36 -16.64
C GLY A 90 -2.74 6.82 -15.91
N TRP A 91 -2.52 6.38 -14.67
CA TRP A 91 -1.27 6.62 -13.96
C TRP A 91 -0.22 5.58 -14.33
N VAL A 92 0.93 6.03 -14.83
CA VAL A 92 2.02 5.14 -15.22
C VAL A 92 3.14 5.23 -14.18
N GLU A 93 3.54 4.09 -13.63
CA GLU A 93 4.67 4.03 -12.69
C GLU A 93 5.99 4.37 -13.40
N LEU A 94 6.80 5.20 -12.76
CA LEU A 94 8.15 5.57 -13.18
C LEU A 94 9.14 4.66 -12.45
N GLU A 95 9.27 3.41 -12.90
CA GLU A 95 10.05 2.38 -12.20
C GLU A 95 11.53 2.79 -11.98
N GLU A 96 12.13 3.51 -12.93
CA GLU A 96 13.51 4.00 -12.84
C GLU A 96 13.71 5.04 -11.72
N GLU A 97 12.64 5.73 -11.31
CA GLU A 97 12.66 6.76 -10.27
C GLU A 97 12.34 6.19 -8.88
N ARG A 98 12.07 4.87 -8.77
CA ARG A 98 11.64 4.24 -7.53
C ARG A 98 12.72 4.37 -6.46
N MET A 99 12.33 4.89 -5.30
CA MET A 99 13.21 5.04 -4.13
C MET A 99 12.72 4.18 -2.98
N GLY A 100 13.18 2.92 -2.93
CA GLY A 100 12.79 1.97 -1.89
C GLY A 100 11.29 1.64 -1.92
N HIS A 101 10.56 2.13 -0.91
CA HIS A 101 9.10 1.97 -0.74
C HIS A 101 8.29 3.14 -1.34
N ILE A 102 8.97 4.11 -1.94
CA ILE A 102 8.34 5.27 -2.59
C ILE A 102 8.20 4.97 -4.08
N HIS A 103 6.94 4.93 -4.52
CA HIS A 103 6.55 4.69 -5.90
C HIS A 103 6.19 6.02 -6.57
N PHE A 104 6.81 6.33 -7.70
CA PHE A 104 6.50 7.52 -8.49
C PHE A 104 5.58 7.16 -9.63
N LEU A 105 4.50 7.91 -9.81
CA LEU A 105 3.56 7.71 -10.92
C LEU A 105 3.30 9.02 -11.64
N LYS A 106 3.06 8.94 -12.94
CA LYS A 106 2.78 10.08 -13.80
C LYS A 106 1.48 9.90 -14.56
N LYS A 107 0.70 10.98 -14.61
CA LYS A 107 -0.45 11.15 -15.48
C LYS A 107 -0.41 12.55 -16.06
N ASP A 108 -0.40 12.66 -17.38
CA ASP A 108 -0.22 13.92 -18.12
C ASP A 108 1.02 14.70 -17.64
N THR A 109 0.82 15.88 -17.04
CA THR A 109 1.90 16.72 -16.47
C THR A 109 2.06 16.57 -14.97
N THR A 110 1.25 15.73 -14.32
CA THR A 110 1.22 15.54 -12.88
C THR A 110 2.06 14.33 -12.51
N VAL A 111 2.92 14.50 -11.50
CA VAL A 111 3.70 13.41 -10.90
C VAL A 111 3.26 13.29 -9.45
N ILE A 112 3.02 12.06 -9.01
CA ILE A 112 2.73 11.74 -7.62
C ILE A 112 3.76 10.79 -7.07
N ALA A 113 4.02 10.88 -5.77
CA ALA A 113 4.76 9.89 -5.00
C ALA A 113 3.79 9.19 -4.05
N ILE A 114 3.84 7.87 -4.00
CA ILE A 114 3.06 7.06 -3.06
C ILE A 114 4.02 6.33 -2.14
N GLU A 115 3.88 6.55 -0.84
CA GLU A 115 4.57 5.79 0.19
C GLU A 115 3.56 4.90 0.90
N ILE A 116 3.83 3.58 0.91
CA ILE A 116 3.02 2.60 1.62
C ILE A 116 3.73 2.21 2.91
N ARG A 117 2.99 2.25 4.02
CA ARG A 117 3.42 1.81 5.35
C ARG A 117 2.39 0.83 5.92
N GLU A 118 2.69 0.26 7.08
CA GLU A 118 1.71 -0.55 7.80
C GLU A 118 0.48 0.31 8.15
N ASP A 119 -0.71 -0.19 7.77
CA ASP A 119 -2.03 0.41 8.00
C ASP A 119 -2.26 1.81 7.38
N THR A 120 -1.28 2.36 6.67
CA THR A 120 -1.31 3.74 6.17
C THR A 120 -0.64 3.88 4.82
N PHE A 121 -1.09 4.87 4.06
CA PHE A 121 -0.39 5.30 2.86
C PHE A 121 -0.47 6.81 2.71
N GLU A 122 0.59 7.35 2.13
CA GLU A 122 0.71 8.77 1.83
C GLU A 122 0.81 8.97 0.32
N ILE A 123 0.14 10.01 -0.16
CA ILE A 123 0.20 10.44 -1.56
C ILE A 123 0.67 11.88 -1.57
N TYR A 124 1.71 12.16 -2.35
CA TYR A 124 2.28 13.48 -2.53
C TYR A 124 2.16 13.89 -3.99
N GLU A 125 1.60 15.07 -4.25
CA GLU A 125 1.71 15.69 -5.56
C GLU A 125 3.02 16.47 -5.64
N MET A 126 3.81 16.20 -6.67
CA MET A 126 5.09 16.84 -6.90
C MET A 126 4.91 18.18 -7.62
N ILE A 127 5.84 19.11 -7.41
CA ILE A 127 5.87 20.34 -8.20
C ILE A 127 6.15 19.99 -9.67
N LYS A 128 5.45 20.67 -10.59
CA LYS A 128 5.61 20.43 -12.03
C LYS A 128 7.08 20.61 -12.45
N GLY A 129 7.64 19.58 -13.09
CA GLY A 129 9.02 19.60 -13.58
C GLY A 129 10.07 19.23 -12.53
N THR A 130 9.67 18.88 -11.31
CA THR A 130 10.57 18.29 -10.31
C THR A 130 10.25 16.79 -10.20
N VAL A 131 11.09 15.98 -10.83
CA VAL A 131 11.30 14.57 -10.47
C VAL A 131 12.77 14.48 -10.06
N PHE A 132 13.08 13.64 -9.09
CA PHE A 132 14.27 13.73 -8.23
C PHE A 132 15.60 13.87 -8.98
#